data_AF-A0A2V8UY29-F1
#
_entry.id   AF-A0A2V8UY29-F1
#
_cell.length_a   1.000
_cell.length_b   1.000
_cell.length_c   1.000
_cell.angle_alpha   90.00
_cell.angle_beta   90.00
_cell.angle_gamma   90.00
#
_symmetry.space_group_name_H-M   'P 1'
#
loop_
_entity.id
_entity.type
_entity.pdbx_description
1 polymer ?
#
loop_
_entity_poly.entity_id
_entity_poly.type
_entity_poly.pdbx_seq_one_letter_code
_entity_poly.pdbx_strand_id
1 'polypeptide(L)'
;MPQYGSAITQIVRGEINPLSQAEEKELLGSSMSYYPTDLLVVGWMTAFIYDTDEGAAPIFQLLEYANSQLLEYRRYDEVLTRVLKRAYDSLDHPRGLFSSWKLAAEAKRFNGLRLEITELAERTDNAIKFLSDMFYARVCQLASSKIGVNDYRHIVDDKQRIARQVYDSMVSEFRDARTFTLELMVVIILNSSH
;
A
#
# COMPACT_ATOMS: atom_id res chain seq x y z
N MET A 1 7.54 -18.32 -28.96
CA MET A 1 7.92 -18.13 -27.55
C MET A 1 9.42 -18.39 -27.28
N PRO A 2 10.07 -19.53 -27.63
CA PRO A 2 11.43 -19.79 -27.14
C PRO A 2 12.53 -18.88 -27.74
N GLN A 3 12.34 -18.32 -28.94
CA GLN A 3 13.40 -17.59 -29.64
C GLN A 3 13.69 -16.19 -29.06
N TYR A 4 12.73 -15.55 -28.36
CA TYR A 4 12.86 -14.19 -27.84
C TYR A 4 12.76 -14.09 -26.31
N GLY A 5 12.57 -15.22 -25.61
CA GLY A 5 12.36 -15.25 -24.16
C GLY A 5 13.49 -14.54 -23.39
N SER A 6 14.75 -14.87 -23.71
CA SER A 6 15.91 -14.25 -23.06
C SER A 6 15.91 -12.72 -23.20
N ALA A 7 15.75 -12.20 -24.42
CA ALA A 7 15.69 -10.75 -24.66
C ALA A 7 14.53 -10.06 -23.92
N ILE A 8 13.34 -10.66 -23.91
CA ILE A 8 12.18 -10.12 -23.18
C ILE A 8 12.50 -10.05 -21.68
N THR A 9 13.04 -11.14 -21.11
CA THR A 9 13.34 -11.17 -19.67
C THR A 9 14.42 -10.18 -19.26
N GLN A 10 15.43 -9.96 -20.11
CA GLN A 10 16.45 -8.93 -19.91
C GLN A 10 15.84 -7.52 -19.89
N ILE A 11 14.96 -7.21 -20.85
CA ILE A 11 14.25 -5.92 -20.90
C ILE A 11 13.42 -5.73 -19.62
N VAL A 12 12.66 -6.74 -19.22
CA VAL A 12 11.77 -6.66 -18.05
C VAL A 12 12.56 -6.54 -16.74
N ARG A 13 13.76 -7.13 -16.65
CA ARG A 13 14.66 -6.99 -15.50
C ARG A 13 15.54 -5.73 -15.56
N GLY A 14 15.60 -5.05 -16.71
CA GLY A 14 16.52 -3.93 -16.92
C GLY A 14 17.99 -4.36 -16.98
N GLU A 15 18.25 -5.61 -17.36
CA GLU A 15 19.59 -6.21 -17.37
C GLU A 15 20.16 -6.28 -18.79
N ILE A 16 21.45 -5.95 -18.91
CA ILE A 16 22.16 -5.98 -20.21
C ILE A 16 22.81 -7.35 -20.41
N ASN A 17 23.19 -8.01 -19.32
CA ASN A 17 23.81 -9.33 -19.34
C ASN A 17 22.75 -10.44 -19.41
N PRO A 18 23.07 -11.61 -19.99
CA PRO A 18 22.16 -12.74 -20.01
C PRO A 18 21.77 -13.16 -18.59
N LEU A 19 20.48 -13.43 -18.40
CA LEU A 19 19.97 -13.92 -17.13
C LEU A 19 20.24 -15.43 -17.00
N SER A 20 20.23 -15.91 -15.75
CA SER A 20 20.27 -17.36 -15.53
C SER A 20 18.99 -18.03 -16.05
N GLN A 21 19.06 -19.28 -16.47
CA GLN A 21 17.87 -20.02 -16.94
C GLN A 21 16.77 -20.09 -15.87
N ALA A 22 17.14 -20.12 -14.58
CA ALA A 22 16.19 -20.11 -13.49
C ALA A 22 15.41 -18.78 -13.43
N GLU A 23 16.13 -17.67 -13.62
CA GLU A 23 15.57 -16.32 -13.63
C GLU A 23 14.65 -16.10 -14.85
N GLU A 24 15.10 -16.54 -16.03
CA GLU A 24 14.28 -16.49 -17.24
C GLU A 24 12.98 -17.28 -17.07
N LYS A 25 13.08 -18.48 -16.48
CA LYS A 25 11.93 -19.36 -16.22
C LYS A 25 10.97 -18.77 -15.18
N GLU A 26 11.47 -18.10 -14.15
CA GLU A 26 10.64 -17.43 -13.14
C GLU A 26 9.82 -16.30 -13.77
N LEU A 27 10.46 -15.46 -14.58
CA LEU A 27 9.77 -14.36 -15.28
C LEU A 27 8.73 -14.87 -16.27
N LEU A 28 9.17 -15.74 -17.20
CA LEU A 28 8.31 -16.26 -18.27
C LEU A 28 7.22 -17.18 -17.73
N GLY A 29 7.44 -17.84 -16.59
CA GLY A 29 6.43 -18.66 -15.92
C GLY A 29 5.21 -17.87 -15.45
N SER A 30 5.34 -16.53 -15.32
CA SER A 30 4.26 -15.62 -14.96
C SER A 30 3.72 -14.80 -16.14
N SER A 31 4.13 -15.11 -17.38
CA SER A 31 3.61 -14.43 -18.56
C SER A 31 2.12 -14.68 -18.75
N MET A 32 1.38 -13.67 -19.21
CA MET A 32 -0.04 -13.77 -19.52
C MET A 32 -0.30 -13.45 -20.99
N SER A 33 -1.23 -14.19 -21.59
CA SER A 33 -1.74 -13.95 -22.94
C SER A 33 -3.24 -14.20 -22.93
N TYR A 34 -4.01 -13.34 -23.59
CA TYR A 34 -5.44 -13.55 -23.82
C TYR A 34 -5.66 -14.22 -25.19
N TYR A 35 -4.96 -13.73 -26.21
CA TYR A 35 -4.93 -14.30 -27.56
C TYR A 35 -3.58 -14.96 -27.88
N PRO A 36 -3.51 -15.84 -28.88
CA PRO A 36 -2.22 -16.43 -29.30
C PRO A 36 -1.18 -15.43 -29.81
N THR A 37 -1.62 -14.20 -30.09
CA THR A 37 -0.83 -13.10 -30.68
C THR A 37 -0.49 -12.00 -29.68
N ASP A 38 -0.89 -12.11 -28.42
CA ASP A 38 -0.53 -11.14 -27.38
C ASP A 38 0.41 -11.74 -26.33
N LEU A 39 1.11 -10.88 -25.61
CA LEU A 39 1.99 -11.27 -24.51
C LEU A 39 2.18 -10.13 -23.52
N LEU A 40 1.95 -10.42 -22.25
CA LEU A 40 2.29 -9.60 -21.12
C LEU A 40 3.32 -10.32 -20.24
N VAL A 41 4.43 -9.64 -19.94
CA VAL A 41 5.41 -10.08 -18.94
C VAL A 41 5.63 -8.92 -17.96
N VAL A 42 5.30 -9.13 -16.69
CA VAL A 42 5.42 -8.08 -15.67
C VAL A 42 6.57 -8.38 -14.72
N GLY A 43 7.51 -7.44 -14.63
CA GLY A 43 8.58 -7.43 -13.64
C GLY A 43 8.33 -6.41 -12.54
N TRP A 44 9.29 -6.31 -11.62
CA TRP A 44 9.23 -5.35 -10.51
C TRP A 44 9.35 -3.89 -10.97
N MET A 45 10.18 -3.62 -11.98
CA MET A 45 10.45 -2.26 -12.46
C MET A 45 9.83 -1.95 -13.82
N THR A 46 9.60 -2.97 -14.63
CA THR A 46 9.23 -2.81 -16.04
C THR A 46 8.24 -3.91 -16.40
N ALA A 47 7.33 -3.60 -17.31
CA ALA A 47 6.46 -4.57 -17.95
C ALA A 47 6.72 -4.55 -19.47
N PHE A 48 6.69 -5.72 -20.09
CA PHE A 48 6.74 -5.88 -21.53
C PHE A 48 5.34 -6.28 -22.02
N ILE A 49 4.82 -5.53 -22.99
CA ILE A 49 3.53 -5.78 -23.62
C ILE A 49 3.77 -5.91 -25.12
N TYR A 50 3.28 -7.00 -25.69
CA TYR A 50 3.19 -7.20 -27.12
C TYR A 50 1.71 -7.41 -27.45
N ASP A 51 1.10 -6.42 -28.10
CA ASP A 51 -0.27 -6.43 -28.59
C ASP A 51 -0.42 -5.28 -29.61
N THR A 52 -1.57 -5.18 -30.25
CA THR A 52 -2.06 -3.97 -30.91
C THR A 52 -2.23 -2.81 -29.91
N ASP A 53 -2.20 -1.57 -30.39
CA ASP A 53 -2.39 -0.40 -29.53
C ASP A 53 -3.74 -0.44 -28.78
N GLU A 54 -4.79 -0.93 -29.45
CA GLU A 54 -6.13 -1.08 -28.86
C GLU A 54 -6.18 -2.17 -27.78
N GLY A 55 -5.52 -3.32 -28.00
CA GLY A 55 -5.46 -4.42 -27.03
C GLY A 55 -4.55 -4.13 -25.83
N ALA A 56 -3.46 -3.38 -26.03
CA ALA A 56 -2.55 -2.99 -24.97
C ALA A 56 -3.13 -1.90 -24.04
N ALA A 57 -4.04 -1.05 -24.53
CA ALA A 57 -4.52 0.12 -23.80
C ALA A 57 -5.12 -0.20 -22.41
N PRO A 58 -6.00 -1.21 -22.24
CA PRO A 58 -6.51 -1.58 -20.93
C PRO A 58 -5.42 -2.11 -19.99
N ILE A 59 -4.47 -2.89 -20.51
CA ILE A 59 -3.35 -3.42 -19.72
C ILE A 59 -2.46 -2.27 -19.22
N PHE A 60 -2.19 -1.28 -20.07
CA PHE A 60 -1.44 -0.09 -19.69
C PHE A 60 -2.12 0.67 -18.54
N GLN A 61 -3.44 0.89 -18.62
CA GLN A 61 -4.20 1.54 -17.54
C GLN A 61 -4.14 0.75 -16.22
N LEU A 62 -4.18 -0.58 -16.27
CA LEU A 62 -4.04 -1.41 -15.06
C LEU A 62 -2.65 -1.32 -14.43
N LEU A 63 -1.60 -1.26 -15.25
CA LEU A 63 -0.23 -1.07 -14.77
C LEU A 63 -0.04 0.33 -14.18
N GLU A 64 -0.59 1.36 -14.81
CA GLU A 64 -0.58 2.74 -14.30
C GLU A 64 -1.34 2.84 -12.97
N TYR A 65 -2.48 2.18 -12.86
CA TYR A 65 -3.23 2.07 -11.60
C TYR A 65 -2.40 1.38 -10.51
N ALA A 66 -1.78 0.23 -10.80
CA ALA A 66 -0.94 -0.47 -9.83
C ALA A 66 0.26 0.39 -9.38
N ASN A 67 0.91 1.10 -10.29
CA ASN A 67 1.98 2.04 -9.96
C ASN A 67 1.49 3.20 -9.09
N SER A 68 0.32 3.75 -9.40
CA SER A 68 -0.30 4.83 -8.61
C SER A 68 -0.59 4.36 -7.19
N GLN A 69 -1.13 3.15 -7.03
CA GLN A 69 -1.36 2.53 -5.72
C GLN A 69 -0.06 2.33 -4.94
N LEU A 70 1.02 1.87 -5.59
CA LEU A 70 2.32 1.74 -4.94
C LEU A 70 2.84 3.10 -4.43
N LEU A 71 2.76 4.14 -5.24
CA LEU A 71 3.19 5.49 -4.86
C LEU A 71 2.36 6.04 -3.69
N GLU A 72 1.06 5.77 -3.69
CA GLU A 72 0.16 6.15 -2.61
C GLU A 72 0.56 5.46 -1.29
N TYR A 73 0.78 4.14 -1.31
CA TYR A 73 1.23 3.42 -0.11
C TYR A 73 2.61 3.88 0.37
N ARG A 74 3.56 4.16 -0.53
CA ARG A 74 4.86 4.75 -0.16
C ARG A 74 4.68 6.09 0.55
N ARG A 75 3.77 6.93 0.04
CA ARG A 75 3.48 8.22 0.66
C ARG A 75 2.85 8.05 2.04
N TYR A 76 1.92 7.11 2.20
CA TYR A 76 1.33 6.81 3.52
C TYR A 76 2.36 6.29 4.49
N ASP A 77 3.28 5.44 4.03
CA ASP A 77 4.37 4.92 4.85
C ASP A 77 5.23 6.06 5.43
N GLU A 78 5.63 7.02 4.60
CA GLU A 78 6.38 8.21 5.02
C GLU A 78 5.62 9.08 6.03
N VAL A 79 4.30 9.24 5.84
CA VAL A 79 3.45 10.01 6.74
C VAL A 79 3.35 9.31 8.09
N LEU A 80 3.01 8.02 8.11
CA LEU A 80 2.87 7.24 9.35
C LEU A 80 4.19 7.15 10.11
N THR A 81 5.32 7.01 9.41
CA THR A 81 6.65 7.02 10.03
C THR A 81 6.91 8.31 10.79
N ARG A 82 6.56 9.46 10.20
CA ARG A 82 6.73 10.77 10.87
C ARG A 82 5.79 10.94 12.06
N VAL A 83 4.55 10.45 11.95
CA VAL A 83 3.58 10.48 13.07
C VAL A 83 4.07 9.63 14.23
N LEU A 84 4.49 8.39 13.98
CA LEU A 84 5.02 7.49 14.99
C LEU A 84 6.24 8.06 15.69
N LYS A 85 7.22 8.57 14.92
CA LYS A 85 8.42 9.19 15.50
C LYS A 85 8.07 10.30 16.49
N ARG A 86 7.18 11.23 16.11
CA ARG A 86 6.75 12.32 17.00
C ARG A 86 6.01 11.83 18.24
N ALA A 87 5.19 10.78 18.10
CA ALA A 87 4.48 10.20 19.22
C ALA A 87 5.47 9.64 20.26
N TYR A 88 6.46 8.87 19.81
CA TYR A 88 7.55 8.38 20.67
C TYR A 88 8.36 9.52 21.30
N ASP A 89 8.79 10.52 20.52
CA ASP A 89 9.53 11.68 21.04
C ASP A 89 8.76 12.40 22.17
N SER A 90 7.42 12.40 22.11
CA SER A 90 6.57 13.03 23.13
C SER A 90 6.34 12.21 24.40
N LEU A 91 6.51 10.88 24.33
CA LEU A 91 6.53 10.02 25.52
C LEU A 91 7.81 10.26 26.33
N ASP A 92 8.95 10.46 25.66
CA ASP A 92 10.23 10.75 26.32
C ASP A 92 10.28 12.16 26.93
N HIS A 93 9.46 13.10 26.42
CA HIS A 93 9.47 14.50 26.85
C HIS A 93 8.04 15.03 27.15
N PRO A 94 7.57 14.99 28.41
CA PRO A 94 6.17 15.25 28.78
C PRO A 94 5.68 16.71 28.59
N ARG A 95 6.55 17.64 28.15
CA ARG A 95 6.16 19.05 27.92
C ARG A 95 5.38 19.27 26.60
N GLY A 96 5.24 18.25 25.75
CA GLY A 96 4.68 18.37 24.38
C GLY A 96 3.29 17.75 24.13
N LEU A 97 2.64 17.21 25.16
CA LEU A 97 1.50 16.28 25.00
C LEU A 97 0.29 16.87 24.23
N PHE A 98 0.02 18.18 24.33
CA PHE A 98 -1.04 18.86 23.57
C PHE A 98 -0.77 18.92 22.05
N SER A 99 0.49 19.04 21.63
CA SER A 99 0.89 19.04 20.22
C SER A 99 0.72 17.64 19.60
N SER A 100 1.07 16.60 20.35
CA SER A 100 0.87 15.20 19.94
C SER A 100 -0.60 14.84 19.77
N TRP A 101 -1.48 15.36 20.65
CA TRP A 101 -2.93 15.14 20.56
C TRP A 101 -3.55 15.71 19.28
N LYS A 102 -3.18 16.94 18.89
CA LYS A 102 -3.70 17.58 17.66
C LYS A 102 -3.33 16.79 16.40
N LEU A 103 -2.14 16.19 16.39
CA LEU A 103 -1.63 15.36 15.29
C LEU A 103 -2.26 13.96 15.23
N ALA A 104 -2.50 13.32 16.38
CA ALA A 104 -3.21 12.04 16.44
C ALA A 104 -4.66 12.18 15.94
N ALA A 105 -5.33 13.28 16.29
CA ALA A 105 -6.65 13.61 15.75
C ALA A 105 -6.63 13.90 14.24
N GLU A 106 -5.54 14.48 13.72
CA GLU A 106 -5.34 14.74 12.28
C GLU A 106 -5.08 13.45 11.49
N ALA A 107 -4.28 12.52 12.02
CA ALA A 107 -4.10 11.18 11.46
C ALA A 107 -5.42 10.39 11.40
N LYS A 108 -6.30 10.54 12.39
CA LYS A 108 -7.66 9.97 12.38
C LYS A 108 -8.55 10.56 11.29
N ARG A 109 -8.40 11.86 10.95
CA ARG A 109 -9.12 12.49 9.83
C ARG A 109 -8.63 12.00 8.47
N PHE A 110 -7.34 11.75 8.29
CA PHE A 110 -6.81 11.14 7.06
C PHE A 110 -7.29 9.69 6.87
N ASN A 111 -7.53 8.96 7.96
CA ASN A 111 -8.06 7.59 7.94
C ASN A 111 -9.50 7.48 7.40
N GLY A 112 -10.25 8.60 7.33
CA GLY A 112 -11.62 8.62 6.81
C GLY A 112 -11.75 8.71 5.30
N LEU A 113 -10.64 8.95 4.57
CA LEU A 113 -10.64 9.09 3.10
C LEU A 113 -10.33 7.74 2.43
N ARG A 114 -11.15 6.74 2.69
CA ARG A 114 -11.16 5.49 1.90
C ARG A 114 -12.51 5.32 1.23
N LEU A 115 -12.69 6.04 0.13
CA LEU A 115 -13.57 5.66 -0.96
C LEU A 115 -13.07 6.35 -2.22
N GLU A 116 -13.35 5.74 -3.38
CA GLU A 116 -12.99 6.14 -4.76
C GLU A 116 -11.70 5.53 -5.32
N ILE A 117 -11.65 4.93 -6.51
CA ILE A 117 -12.63 4.69 -7.59
C ILE A 117 -12.22 3.35 -8.22
N THR A 118 -13.14 2.40 -8.35
CA THR A 118 -12.98 1.31 -9.34
C THR A 118 -14.07 1.51 -10.38
N GLU A 119 -13.77 2.34 -11.38
CA GLU A 119 -14.55 2.35 -12.60
C GLU A 119 -13.61 2.67 -13.75
N LEU A 120 -12.99 1.64 -14.31
CA LEU A 120 -12.49 1.73 -15.67
C LEU A 120 -12.41 0.34 -16.31
N ALA A 121 -13.51 -0.03 -16.97
CA ALA A 121 -13.53 -0.91 -18.15
C ALA A 121 -14.97 -1.07 -18.64
N GLU A 122 -15.63 0.01 -19.07
CA GLU A 122 -16.92 -0.10 -19.75
C GLU A 122 -16.80 0.08 -21.28
N ARG A 123 -16.87 -1.07 -21.96
CA ARG A 123 -17.32 -1.38 -23.35
C ARG A 123 -16.27 -2.32 -23.99
N THR A 124 -16.56 -3.56 -24.39
CA THR A 124 -17.60 -3.99 -25.33
C THR A 124 -17.80 -5.54 -25.24
N ASP A 125 -19.02 -6.01 -25.54
CA ASP A 125 -19.51 -7.41 -25.71
C ASP A 125 -19.49 -8.40 -24.52
N ASN A 126 -20.64 -8.48 -23.84
CA ASN A 126 -20.91 -9.03 -22.51
C ASN A 126 -20.46 -10.46 -22.15
N ALA A 127 -20.06 -11.33 -23.09
CA ALA A 127 -19.46 -12.64 -22.76
C ALA A 127 -17.93 -12.63 -22.87
N ILE A 128 -17.41 -11.94 -23.88
CA ILE A 128 -15.99 -11.62 -24.03
C ILE A 128 -15.58 -10.67 -22.91
N LYS A 129 -16.43 -9.70 -22.53
CA LYS A 129 -16.23 -8.80 -21.41
C LYS A 129 -16.12 -9.55 -20.08
N PHE A 130 -16.98 -10.53 -19.78
CA PHE A 130 -16.85 -11.34 -18.55
C PHE A 130 -15.55 -12.15 -18.51
N LEU A 131 -15.15 -12.77 -19.64
CA LEU A 131 -13.87 -13.48 -19.75
C LEU A 131 -12.66 -12.53 -19.71
N SER A 132 -12.80 -11.34 -20.29
CA SER A 132 -11.82 -10.26 -20.26
C SER A 132 -11.72 -9.66 -18.86
N ASP A 133 -12.80 -9.52 -18.12
CA ASP A 133 -12.84 -9.02 -16.74
C ASP A 133 -12.07 -9.96 -15.83
N MET A 134 -12.19 -11.29 -16.03
CA MET A 134 -11.37 -12.26 -15.30
C MET A 134 -9.89 -12.22 -15.73
N PHE A 135 -9.60 -12.01 -17.02
CA PHE A 135 -8.23 -11.83 -17.49
C PHE A 135 -7.59 -10.56 -16.92
N TYR A 136 -8.26 -9.42 -17.06
CA TYR A 136 -7.84 -8.12 -16.54
C TYR A 136 -7.76 -8.10 -15.01
N ALA A 137 -8.65 -8.80 -14.30
CA ALA A 137 -8.51 -9.01 -12.87
C ALA A 137 -7.22 -9.77 -12.52
N ARG A 138 -6.89 -10.83 -13.27
CA ARG A 138 -5.62 -11.56 -13.11
C ARG A 138 -4.41 -10.69 -13.46
N VAL A 139 -4.49 -9.88 -14.51
CA VAL A 139 -3.45 -8.91 -14.90
C VAL A 139 -3.24 -7.89 -13.78
N CYS A 140 -4.32 -7.32 -13.24
CA CYS A 140 -4.26 -6.36 -12.14
C CYS A 140 -3.66 -6.98 -10.88
N GLN A 141 -4.03 -8.22 -10.56
CA GLN A 141 -3.46 -8.97 -9.44
C GLN A 141 -1.98 -9.31 -9.65
N LEU A 142 -1.61 -9.74 -10.87
CA LEU A 142 -0.22 -9.98 -11.25
C LEU A 142 0.59 -8.69 -11.14
N ALA A 143 0.11 -7.59 -11.72
CA ALA A 143 0.74 -6.28 -11.66
C ALA A 143 0.95 -5.82 -10.22
N SER A 144 -0.11 -5.85 -9.40
CA SER A 144 -0.04 -5.45 -7.99
C SER A 144 0.94 -6.29 -7.19
N SER A 145 1.03 -7.59 -7.47
CA SER A 145 1.96 -8.48 -6.77
C SER A 145 3.41 -8.31 -7.25
N LYS A 146 3.66 -8.22 -8.56
CA LYS A 146 5.01 -8.06 -9.11
C LYS A 146 5.62 -6.68 -8.85
N ILE A 147 4.83 -5.61 -8.84
CA ILE A 147 5.29 -4.23 -8.60
C ILE A 147 5.50 -3.95 -7.09
N GLY A 148 5.01 -4.81 -6.20
CA GLY A 148 5.19 -4.67 -4.75
C GLY A 148 4.12 -3.83 -4.05
N VAL A 149 2.95 -3.64 -4.66
CA VAL A 149 1.82 -2.90 -4.04
C VAL A 149 1.39 -3.58 -2.74
N ASN A 150 1.30 -4.91 -2.75
CA ASN A 150 0.87 -5.68 -1.58
C ASN A 150 1.86 -5.54 -0.42
N ASP A 151 3.16 -5.57 -0.69
CA ASP A 151 4.20 -5.45 0.33
C ASP A 151 4.11 -4.09 1.05
N TYR A 152 3.97 -3.01 0.28
CA TYR A 152 3.81 -1.67 0.85
C TYR A 152 2.49 -1.48 1.58
N ARG A 153 1.40 -2.09 1.10
CA ARG A 153 0.12 -2.12 1.83
C ARG A 153 0.29 -2.74 3.21
N HIS A 154 0.97 -3.89 3.31
CA HIS A 154 1.21 -4.56 4.59
C HIS A 154 2.02 -3.70 5.56
N ILE A 155 3.07 -3.01 5.07
CA ILE A 155 3.86 -2.08 5.89
C ILE A 155 2.97 -0.96 6.45
N VAL A 156 2.11 -0.37 5.61
CA VAL A 156 1.19 0.69 6.02
C VAL A 156 0.19 0.18 7.06
N ASP A 157 -0.43 -0.99 6.83
CA ASP A 157 -1.39 -1.60 7.75
C ASP A 157 -0.78 -1.85 9.15
N ASP A 158 0.46 -2.35 9.18
CA ASP A 158 1.19 -2.55 10.42
C ASP A 158 1.51 -1.24 11.14
N LYS A 159 1.99 -0.21 10.42
CA LYS A 159 2.25 1.10 11.02
C LYS A 159 0.98 1.76 11.54
N GLN A 160 -0.16 1.58 10.86
CA GLN A 160 -1.45 2.05 11.36
C GLN A 160 -1.85 1.33 12.65
N ARG A 161 -1.63 0.01 12.73
CA ARG A 161 -1.90 -0.76 13.96
C ARG A 161 -1.04 -0.27 15.12
N ILE A 162 0.25 -0.03 14.89
CA ILE A 162 1.17 0.51 15.91
C ILE A 162 0.72 1.92 16.33
N ALA A 163 0.35 2.79 15.38
CA ALA A 163 -0.12 4.13 15.69
C ALA A 163 -1.37 4.14 16.57
N ARG A 164 -2.31 3.20 16.34
CA ARG A 164 -3.47 2.99 17.21
C ARG A 164 -3.06 2.55 18.61
N GLN A 165 -2.15 1.58 18.73
CA GLN A 165 -1.66 1.11 20.03
C GLN A 165 -0.98 2.22 20.84
N VAL A 166 -0.11 3.01 20.21
CA VAL A 166 0.55 4.16 20.86
C VAL A 166 -0.48 5.18 21.33
N TYR A 167 -1.47 5.50 20.50
CA TYR A 167 -2.56 6.40 20.88
C TYR A 167 -3.35 5.86 22.08
N ASP A 168 -3.74 4.59 22.06
CA ASP A 168 -4.52 3.97 23.14
C ASP A 168 -3.72 3.95 24.45
N SER A 169 -2.42 3.66 24.41
CA SER A 169 -1.52 3.72 25.57
C SER A 169 -1.39 5.14 26.13
N MET A 170 -1.23 6.15 25.28
CA MET A 170 -1.20 7.54 25.73
C MET A 170 -2.52 7.93 26.41
N VAL A 171 -3.66 7.54 25.83
CA VAL A 171 -4.99 7.83 26.40
C VAL A 171 -5.20 7.10 27.73
N SER A 172 -4.71 5.88 27.90
CA SER A 172 -4.78 5.16 29.18
C SER A 172 -3.94 5.84 30.26
N GLU A 173 -2.69 6.24 29.96
CA GLU A 173 -1.85 6.97 30.91
C GLU A 173 -2.49 8.29 31.35
N PHE A 174 -3.16 9.00 30.43
CA PHE A 174 -3.91 10.20 30.77
C PHE A 174 -5.14 9.93 31.66
N ARG A 175 -5.85 8.81 31.44
CA ARG A 175 -6.95 8.40 32.32
C ARG A 175 -6.45 8.06 33.71
N ASP A 176 -5.30 7.39 33.81
CA ASP A 176 -4.69 7.02 35.08
C ASP A 176 -4.18 8.26 35.81
N ALA A 177 -3.51 9.18 35.10
CA ALA A 177 -3.10 10.47 35.65
C ALA A 177 -4.29 11.32 36.12
N ARG A 178 -5.39 11.37 35.35
CA ARG A 178 -6.63 12.05 35.76
C ARG A 178 -7.22 11.40 37.01
N THR A 179 -7.24 10.07 37.08
CA THR A 179 -7.75 9.33 38.25
C THR A 179 -6.89 9.63 39.48
N PHE A 180 -5.56 9.60 39.36
CA PHE A 180 -4.63 9.98 40.43
C PHE A 180 -4.82 11.44 40.89
N THR A 181 -5.01 12.40 39.96
CA THR A 181 -5.30 13.80 40.33
C THR A 181 -6.65 13.96 41.02
N LEU A 182 -7.67 13.19 40.62
CA LEU A 182 -8.96 13.18 41.28
C LEU A 182 -8.86 12.56 42.68
N GLU A 183 -8.11 11.48 42.86
CA GLU A 183 -7.82 10.91 44.18
C GLU A 183 -7.09 11.90 45.08
N LEU A 184 -6.04 12.57 44.57
CA LEU A 184 -5.34 13.63 45.30
C LEU A 184 -6.25 14.81 45.65
N MET A 185 -7.09 15.28 44.72
CA MET A 185 -8.07 16.33 45.01
C MET A 185 -9.06 15.90 46.10
N VAL A 186 -9.59 14.68 46.04
CA VAL A 186 -10.49 14.14 47.06
C VAL A 186 -9.80 14.06 48.43
N VAL A 187 -8.54 13.60 48.48
CA VAL A 187 -7.74 13.56 49.70
C VAL A 187 -7.49 14.97 50.25
N ILE A 188 -7.14 15.93 49.40
CA ILE A 188 -6.91 17.33 49.81
C ILE A 188 -8.21 17.97 50.33
N ILE A 189 -9.34 17.76 49.65
CA ILE A 189 -10.64 18.28 50.09
C ILE A 189 -11.03 17.69 51.44
N LEU A 190 -10.87 16.38 51.63
CA LEU A 190 -11.20 15.70 52.89
C LEU A 190 -10.30 16.18 54.04
N ASN A 191 -9.01 16.36 53.80
CA ASN A 191 -8.04 16.78 54.81
C ASN A 191 -8.05 18.30 55.08
N SER A 192 -8.65 19.09 54.18
CA SER A 192 -8.91 20.52 54.36
C SER A 192 -10.27 20.80 55.04
N SER A 193 -11.09 19.77 55.29
CA SER A 193 -12.42 19.87 55.90
C SER A 193 -12.42 19.52 57.41
N HIS A 194 -11.24 19.36 58.01
CA HIS A 194 -10.98 19.21 59.44
C HIS A 194 -10.16 20.37 59.96
#